data_AF-A0A7Y5QKZ0-F1
#
_entry.id   AF-A0A7Y5QKZ0-F1
#
_cell.length_a   1.000
_cell.length_b   1.000
_cell.length_c   1.000
_cell.angle_alpha   90.00
_cell.angle_beta   90.00
_cell.angle_gamma   90.00
#
_symmetry.space_group_name_H-M   'P 1'
#
loop_
_entity.id
_entity.type
_entity.pdbx_description
1 polymer ?
#
loop_
_entity_poly.entity_id
_entity_poly.type
_entity_poly.pdbx_seq_one_letter_code
_entity_poly.pdbx_strand_id
1 'polypeptide(L)'
;MAGLLFSVATGCSVDEPTAVRPLAAERPLRSQSASEGADALTRWETLGDDSLWKHVEASGGVVDVGLRQPGQAAGLRRGRVLVNAAHRAAGRGAIAAIPGTEVLSVDTLLPIVTLRLRDRAALARLRKLPHVEYVEPGFFTPVNGRNFSFAELASGCGTGGYAGPRDEYYVAPYDLVPWNYRRMKIDSAWAWASGRGVTVGLVDTGVDSDQPQFNEYFATGWSSGRTFEKFATDRSTDTRIWHDDCGHGTRMASVVGAPRNGGGTLGVAWGANLVAVRVDNDVILNQVAATREGIRLAATKARIVTLAFGTWAHYSSIAQELEYWYFNTDRIMLAAAGTYPCFDWLKPVSFPGTLQTVWTVAAFDETGGLACNSGRGHDVDFAAFTNQPVHGLWRDAPTYTYTGISGSSGATAVMAGLAALYLERNPGASRDRVQAALTAAASPTGWRSPYYGYGVPDAVCLMGVLCAAWVEGPTLIQASGNYTWTIRHSGGSGPFTYQWDTGSTSNSISRYVSVYPGMSEYLFTLTATVRDAQSGRTFTMQVPVVVRDPYGCPTCA
;
A
#
# COMPACT_ATOMS: atom_id res chain seq x y z
N MET A 1 34.40 -19.13 -54.48
CA MET A 1 33.02 -19.58 -54.74
C MET A 1 32.59 -20.45 -53.57
N ALA A 2 31.94 -19.84 -52.57
CA ALA A 2 31.49 -20.54 -51.37
C ALA A 2 29.99 -20.81 -51.50
N GLY A 3 29.64 -22.08 -51.72
CA GLY A 3 28.26 -22.55 -51.68
C GLY A 3 27.91 -23.00 -50.27
N LEU A 4 27.08 -22.20 -49.58
CA LEU A 4 26.47 -22.55 -48.31
C LEU A 4 25.30 -23.50 -48.55
N LEU A 5 25.39 -24.71 -47.99
CA LEU A 5 24.30 -25.66 -47.84
C LEU A 5 23.41 -25.23 -46.66
N PHE A 6 22.12 -25.11 -46.93
CA PHE A 6 21.08 -24.89 -45.94
C PHE A 6 20.90 -26.12 -45.05
N SER A 7 20.99 -25.94 -43.72
CA SER A 7 20.49 -26.88 -42.72
C SER A 7 19.34 -26.21 -41.98
N VAL A 8 18.14 -26.77 -42.15
CA VAL A 8 16.93 -26.40 -41.42
C VAL A 8 17.02 -26.99 -40.02
N ALA A 9 17.17 -26.16 -39.00
CA ALA A 9 17.06 -26.56 -37.60
C ALA A 9 15.77 -26.00 -37.01
N THR A 10 14.76 -26.86 -36.94
CA THR A 10 13.60 -26.70 -36.06
C THR A 10 14.03 -26.92 -34.62
N GLY A 11 13.87 -25.91 -33.77
CA GLY A 11 14.16 -26.03 -32.34
C GLY A 11 13.64 -24.82 -31.56
N CYS A 12 12.36 -24.84 -31.22
CA CYS A 12 11.81 -23.97 -30.18
C CYS A 12 12.36 -24.43 -28.82
N SER A 13 13.37 -23.76 -28.27
CA SER A 13 13.67 -23.87 -26.84
C SER A 13 12.80 -22.86 -26.09
N VAL A 14 11.77 -23.37 -25.41
CA VAL A 14 11.14 -22.66 -24.31
C VAL A 14 12.15 -22.61 -23.17
N ASP A 15 12.58 -21.41 -22.79
CA ASP A 15 13.39 -21.19 -21.60
C ASP A 15 12.66 -21.78 -20.39
N GLU A 16 13.25 -22.78 -19.75
CA GLU A 16 12.79 -23.26 -18.45
C GLU A 16 12.89 -22.11 -17.43
N PRO A 17 11.90 -21.94 -16.54
CA PRO A 17 11.95 -20.91 -15.52
C PRO A 17 13.15 -21.17 -14.60
N THR A 18 14.08 -20.21 -14.62
CA THR A 18 15.27 -20.13 -13.79
C THR A 18 15.00 -20.54 -12.34
N ALA A 19 15.84 -21.46 -11.85
CA ALA A 19 16.08 -21.87 -10.47
C ALA A 19 15.16 -21.24 -9.40
N VAL A 20 14.34 -22.09 -8.79
CA VAL A 20 13.60 -21.82 -7.55
C VAL A 20 14.57 -21.23 -6.52
N ARG A 21 14.39 -19.95 -6.15
CA ARG A 21 15.14 -19.36 -5.02
C ARG A 21 14.99 -20.30 -3.82
N PRO A 22 16.07 -20.58 -3.07
CA PRO A 22 15.96 -21.30 -1.81
C PRO A 22 14.91 -20.61 -0.94
N LEU A 23 14.19 -21.39 -0.09
CA LEU A 23 13.29 -20.88 0.95
C LEU A 23 13.83 -19.55 1.47
N ALA A 24 13.18 -18.44 1.12
CA ALA A 24 13.56 -17.15 1.68
C ALA A 24 13.40 -17.31 3.18
N ALA A 25 14.52 -17.50 3.88
CA ALA A 25 14.59 -17.73 5.31
C ALA A 25 13.64 -16.73 5.96
N GLU A 26 12.58 -17.27 6.55
CA GLU A 26 11.56 -16.62 7.37
C GLU A 26 11.40 -15.11 7.11
N ARG A 27 10.95 -14.71 5.91
CA ARG A 27 10.43 -13.34 5.69
C ARG A 27 9.35 -13.10 6.76
N PRO A 28 9.59 -12.23 7.76
CA PRO A 28 8.66 -12.09 8.86
C PRO A 28 7.42 -11.38 8.33
N LEU A 29 6.28 -12.02 8.53
CA LEU A 29 5.02 -11.30 8.40
C LEU A 29 4.88 -10.41 9.63
N ARG A 30 4.24 -9.26 9.48
CA ARG A 30 3.97 -8.36 10.60
C ARG A 30 3.32 -9.15 11.75
N SER A 31 3.80 -9.04 12.99
CA SER A 31 3.19 -9.74 14.12
C SER A 31 1.72 -9.32 14.27
N GLN A 32 0.78 -10.25 14.05
CA GLN A 32 -0.60 -10.07 14.49
C GLN A 32 -0.62 -10.37 15.99
N SER A 33 -1.05 -9.41 16.81
CA SER A 33 -1.37 -9.71 18.20
C SER A 33 -2.52 -10.71 18.21
N ALA A 34 -2.38 -11.79 18.97
CA ALA A 34 -3.39 -12.85 19.09
C ALA A 34 -4.73 -12.38 19.70
N SER A 35 -4.81 -11.13 20.18
CA SER A 35 -6.04 -10.48 20.59
C SER A 35 -6.58 -9.62 19.47
N GLU A 36 -7.79 -9.92 18.98
CA GLU A 36 -8.88 -8.94 18.71
C GLU A 36 -10.00 -9.57 17.87
N GLY A 37 -10.77 -10.45 18.50
CA GLY A 37 -12.01 -11.03 17.95
C GLY A 37 -13.22 -10.09 18.02
N ALA A 38 -13.12 -8.86 17.51
CA ALA A 38 -14.27 -7.92 17.52
C ALA A 38 -14.70 -7.36 16.14
N ASP A 39 -13.90 -7.46 15.08
CA ASP A 39 -14.30 -7.07 13.71
C ASP A 39 -13.70 -8.03 12.65
N ALA A 40 -13.78 -9.34 12.90
CA ALA A 40 -13.28 -10.33 11.94
C ALA A 40 -14.06 -10.21 10.62
N LEU A 41 -13.36 -9.87 9.53
CA LEU A 41 -13.89 -9.93 8.17
C LEU A 41 -14.64 -11.25 7.97
N THR A 42 -15.75 -11.20 7.22
CA THR A 42 -16.50 -12.43 6.93
C THR A 42 -15.58 -13.41 6.20
N ARG A 43 -15.51 -14.63 6.72
CA ARG A 43 -14.80 -15.75 6.10
C ARG A 43 -15.80 -16.70 5.46
N TRP A 44 -15.81 -16.77 4.13
CA TRP A 44 -16.77 -17.56 3.35
C TRP A 44 -16.74 -19.04 3.74
N GLU A 45 -15.56 -19.56 4.06
CA GLU A 45 -15.32 -20.93 4.48
C GLU A 45 -16.00 -21.30 5.81
N THR A 46 -16.27 -20.32 6.67
CA THR A 46 -16.93 -20.53 7.98
C THR A 46 -18.46 -20.54 7.90
N LEU A 47 -19.03 -20.08 6.80
CA LEU A 47 -20.48 -20.05 6.63
C LEU A 47 -21.02 -21.46 6.35
N GLY A 48 -22.21 -21.77 6.89
CA GLY A 48 -22.97 -22.96 6.49
C GLY A 48 -23.46 -22.86 5.04
N ASP A 49 -23.79 -24.00 4.42
CA ASP A 49 -24.16 -24.07 2.99
C ASP A 49 -25.35 -23.16 2.63
N ASP A 50 -26.35 -23.04 3.52
CA ASP A 50 -27.51 -22.16 3.31
C ASP A 50 -27.12 -20.68 3.26
N SER A 51 -26.26 -20.24 4.18
CA SER A 51 -25.83 -18.84 4.25
C SER A 51 -24.91 -18.52 3.08
N LEU A 52 -23.95 -19.39 2.77
CA LEU A 52 -23.05 -19.21 1.64
C LEU A 52 -23.80 -19.20 0.31
N TRP A 53 -24.80 -20.08 0.14
CA TRP A 53 -25.60 -20.14 -1.10
C TRP A 53 -26.29 -18.83 -1.43
N LYS A 54 -26.81 -18.08 -0.43
CA LYS A 54 -27.44 -16.77 -0.67
C LYS A 54 -26.49 -15.78 -1.35
N HIS A 55 -25.23 -15.78 -0.94
CA HIS A 55 -24.19 -14.93 -1.51
C HIS A 55 -23.75 -15.43 -2.90
N VAL A 56 -23.62 -16.75 -3.06
CA VAL A 56 -23.34 -17.37 -4.36
C VAL A 56 -24.45 -17.10 -5.38
N GLU A 57 -25.72 -17.21 -4.98
CA GLU A 57 -26.87 -16.92 -5.83
C GLU A 57 -26.89 -15.45 -6.27
N ALA A 58 -26.67 -14.51 -5.34
CA ALA A 58 -26.54 -13.08 -5.63
C ALA A 58 -25.36 -12.75 -6.56
N SER A 59 -24.34 -13.60 -6.60
CA SER A 59 -23.21 -13.52 -7.54
C SER A 59 -23.49 -14.19 -8.91
N GLY A 60 -24.76 -14.49 -9.22
CA GLY A 60 -25.15 -15.20 -10.45
C GLY A 60 -24.68 -16.65 -10.50
N GLY A 61 -24.48 -17.25 -9.32
CA GLY A 61 -23.91 -18.59 -9.15
C GLY A 61 -22.39 -18.66 -9.34
N VAL A 62 -21.70 -17.54 -9.60
CA VAL A 62 -20.26 -17.55 -9.89
C VAL A 62 -19.46 -17.73 -8.59
N VAL A 63 -18.47 -18.61 -8.59
CA VAL A 63 -17.59 -18.85 -7.43
C VAL A 63 -16.14 -19.02 -7.85
N ASP A 64 -15.22 -18.59 -6.99
CA ASP A 64 -13.82 -19.01 -7.06
C ASP A 64 -13.59 -20.17 -6.08
N VAL A 65 -12.88 -21.18 -6.55
CA VAL A 65 -12.59 -22.41 -5.80
C VAL A 65 -11.09 -22.62 -5.70
N GLY A 66 -10.57 -22.55 -4.49
CA GLY A 66 -9.20 -22.96 -4.19
C GLY A 66 -9.09 -24.48 -4.16
N LEU A 67 -8.12 -25.03 -4.86
CA LEU A 67 -7.78 -26.45 -4.83
C LEU A 67 -6.66 -26.71 -3.84
N ARG A 68 -6.72 -27.86 -3.16
CA ARG A 68 -5.66 -28.42 -2.34
C ARG A 68 -5.39 -29.88 -2.70
N GLN A 69 -4.24 -30.39 -2.28
CA GLN A 69 -4.04 -31.84 -2.29
C GLN A 69 -4.87 -32.48 -1.16
N PRO A 70 -5.49 -33.64 -1.38
CA PRO A 70 -6.16 -34.38 -0.30
C PRO A 70 -5.24 -34.58 0.90
N GLY A 71 -5.74 -34.24 2.09
CA GLY A 71 -4.98 -34.32 3.34
C GLY A 71 -4.05 -33.13 3.63
N GLN A 72 -3.88 -32.19 2.70
CA GLN A 72 -3.17 -30.92 2.97
C GLN A 72 -4.12 -29.85 3.51
N ALA A 73 -3.58 -28.90 4.26
CA ALA A 73 -4.37 -27.79 4.79
C ALA A 73 -4.68 -26.73 3.72
N ALA A 74 -3.75 -26.47 2.79
CA ALA A 74 -3.84 -25.39 1.82
C ALA A 74 -3.27 -25.78 0.45
N GLY A 75 -3.74 -25.10 -0.60
CA GLY A 75 -3.24 -25.20 -1.97
C GLY A 75 -2.02 -24.33 -2.25
N LEU A 76 -1.89 -23.23 -1.54
CA LEU A 76 -0.76 -22.30 -1.59
C LEU A 76 -0.33 -21.93 -0.17
N ARG A 77 0.98 -21.82 0.06
CA ARG A 77 1.51 -21.29 1.33
C ARG A 77 2.83 -20.59 1.10
N ARG A 78 2.96 -19.38 1.61
CA ARG A 78 4.12 -18.48 1.47
C ARG A 78 4.59 -18.36 0.02
N GLY A 79 3.63 -18.17 -0.88
CA GLY A 79 3.83 -18.04 -2.32
C GLY A 79 4.19 -19.34 -3.06
N ARG A 80 4.32 -20.47 -2.36
CA ARG A 80 4.57 -21.78 -2.98
C ARG A 80 3.25 -22.49 -3.24
N VAL A 81 3.01 -22.89 -4.48
CA VAL A 81 1.89 -23.79 -4.79
C VAL A 81 2.23 -25.21 -4.33
N LEU A 82 1.36 -25.76 -3.49
CA LEU A 82 1.50 -27.10 -2.91
C LEU A 82 0.75 -28.16 -3.73
N VAL A 83 -0.15 -27.76 -4.63
CA VAL A 83 -0.90 -28.67 -5.50
C VAL A 83 -0.15 -28.99 -6.78
N ASN A 84 0.39 -30.21 -6.86
CA ASN A 84 1.01 -30.72 -8.08
C ASN A 84 0.01 -30.90 -9.24
N ALA A 85 0.53 -31.07 -10.46
CA ALA A 85 -0.29 -31.14 -11.68
C ALA A 85 -1.32 -32.28 -11.65
N ALA A 86 -0.95 -33.45 -11.10
CA ALA A 86 -1.86 -34.60 -10.99
C ALA A 86 -3.06 -34.29 -10.10
N HIS A 87 -2.84 -33.70 -8.92
CA HIS A 87 -3.93 -33.31 -8.02
C HIS A 87 -4.75 -32.13 -8.55
N ARG A 88 -4.14 -31.19 -9.29
CA ARG A 88 -4.90 -30.14 -10.01
C ARG A 88 -5.82 -30.76 -11.06
N ALA A 89 -5.34 -31.73 -11.84
CA ALA A 89 -6.15 -32.43 -12.84
C ALA A 89 -7.27 -33.25 -12.18
N ALA A 90 -6.95 -34.01 -11.13
CA ALA A 90 -7.93 -34.80 -10.39
C ALA A 90 -9.01 -33.93 -9.73
N GLY A 91 -8.61 -32.82 -9.09
CA GLY A 91 -9.55 -31.85 -8.51
C GLY A 91 -10.49 -31.24 -9.55
N ARG A 92 -9.96 -30.81 -10.70
CA ARG A 92 -10.78 -30.29 -11.81
C ARG A 92 -11.75 -31.34 -12.36
N GLY A 93 -11.29 -32.57 -12.55
CA GLY A 93 -12.15 -33.67 -12.99
C GLY A 93 -13.27 -33.97 -12.00
N ALA A 94 -12.96 -33.99 -10.71
CA ALA A 94 -13.95 -34.21 -9.65
C ALA A 94 -14.98 -33.07 -9.58
N ILE A 95 -14.56 -31.82 -9.75
CA ILE A 95 -15.44 -30.65 -9.80
C ILE A 95 -16.39 -30.76 -11.01
N ALA A 96 -15.85 -30.98 -12.21
CA ALA A 96 -16.63 -31.06 -13.44
C ALA A 96 -17.65 -32.22 -13.44
N ALA A 97 -17.42 -33.26 -12.64
CA ALA A 97 -18.35 -34.37 -12.47
C ALA A 97 -19.55 -34.05 -11.55
N ILE A 98 -19.55 -32.91 -10.83
CA ILE A 98 -20.67 -32.52 -9.97
C ILE A 98 -21.82 -31.99 -10.82
N PRO A 99 -23.03 -32.58 -10.76
CA PRO A 99 -24.20 -32.04 -11.43
C PRO A 99 -24.52 -30.62 -10.94
N GLY A 100 -24.79 -29.72 -11.87
CA GLY A 100 -25.06 -28.31 -11.56
C GLY A 100 -23.81 -27.42 -11.48
N THR A 101 -22.66 -27.90 -11.96
CA THR A 101 -21.44 -27.09 -12.11
C THR A 101 -21.12 -26.80 -13.58
N GLU A 102 -20.61 -25.61 -13.86
CA GLU A 102 -20.07 -25.18 -15.15
C GLU A 102 -18.71 -24.53 -14.90
N VAL A 103 -17.64 -25.06 -15.51
CA VAL A 103 -16.30 -24.46 -15.38
C VAL A 103 -16.21 -23.24 -16.29
N LEU A 104 -15.95 -22.06 -15.71
CA LEU A 104 -15.84 -20.82 -16.47
C LEU A 104 -14.39 -20.51 -16.84
N SER A 105 -13.46 -20.68 -15.91
CA SER A 105 -12.03 -20.51 -16.15
C SER A 105 -11.19 -21.31 -15.18
N VAL A 106 -9.96 -21.60 -15.58
CA VAL A 106 -8.95 -22.26 -14.74
C VAL A 106 -7.74 -21.36 -14.67
N ASP A 107 -7.29 -21.04 -13.46
CA ASP A 107 -6.10 -20.24 -13.30
C ASP A 107 -4.84 -21.04 -13.66
N THR A 108 -3.96 -20.42 -14.44
CA THR A 108 -2.75 -21.07 -14.94
C THR A 108 -1.61 -21.08 -13.93
N LEU A 109 -1.59 -20.15 -12.98
CA LEU A 109 -0.51 -19.98 -12.01
C LEU A 109 -0.89 -20.62 -10.66
N LEU A 110 -2.01 -20.19 -10.11
CA LEU A 110 -2.56 -20.58 -8.83
C LEU A 110 -3.49 -21.80 -8.98
N PRO A 111 -3.67 -22.59 -7.92
CA PRO A 111 -4.56 -23.74 -7.94
C PRO A 111 -6.02 -23.29 -7.77
N ILE A 112 -6.50 -22.37 -8.61
CA ILE A 112 -7.83 -21.75 -8.50
C ILE A 112 -8.66 -22.08 -9.74
N VAL A 113 -9.94 -22.36 -9.55
CA VAL A 113 -10.91 -22.59 -10.62
C VAL A 113 -12.12 -21.71 -10.40
N THR A 114 -12.53 -20.96 -11.42
CA THR A 114 -13.77 -20.18 -11.41
C THR A 114 -14.89 -21.00 -12.03
N LEU A 115 -16.00 -21.13 -11.32
CA LEU A 115 -17.15 -21.96 -11.69
C LEU A 115 -18.44 -21.13 -11.69
N ARG A 116 -19.48 -21.64 -12.36
CA ARG A 116 -20.88 -21.30 -12.10
C ARG A 116 -21.59 -22.51 -11.48
N LEU A 117 -22.25 -22.28 -10.36
CA LEU A 117 -23.10 -23.24 -9.67
C LEU A 117 -24.58 -22.94 -9.97
N ARG A 118 -25.36 -23.97 -10.29
CA ARG A 118 -26.78 -23.85 -10.64
C ARG A 118 -27.71 -23.99 -9.44
N ASP A 119 -27.27 -24.69 -8.40
CA ASP A 119 -28.08 -24.97 -7.22
C ASP A 119 -27.24 -25.16 -5.95
N ARG A 120 -27.91 -25.02 -4.79
CA ARG A 120 -27.33 -25.23 -3.46
C ARG A 120 -26.75 -26.65 -3.28
N ALA A 121 -27.34 -27.66 -3.90
CA ALA A 121 -26.85 -29.02 -3.76
C ALA A 121 -25.50 -29.23 -4.47
N ALA A 122 -25.24 -28.51 -5.56
CA ALA A 122 -23.92 -28.46 -6.21
C ALA A 122 -22.88 -27.84 -5.27
N LEU A 123 -23.19 -26.73 -4.58
CA LEU A 123 -22.33 -26.12 -3.57
C LEU A 123 -21.99 -27.12 -2.43
N ALA A 124 -22.99 -27.78 -1.87
CA ALA A 124 -22.81 -28.74 -0.78
C ALA A 124 -21.95 -29.95 -1.21
N ARG A 125 -22.08 -30.42 -2.45
CA ARG A 125 -21.23 -31.48 -3.03
C ARG A 125 -19.81 -31.00 -3.26
N LEU A 126 -19.64 -29.78 -3.78
CA LEU A 126 -18.35 -29.16 -4.05
C LEU A 126 -17.52 -29.02 -2.77
N ARG A 127 -18.10 -28.49 -1.69
CA ARG A 127 -17.41 -28.31 -0.40
C ARG A 127 -16.97 -29.60 0.28
N LYS A 128 -17.56 -30.74 -0.09
CA LYS A 128 -17.20 -32.07 0.44
C LYS A 128 -16.04 -32.72 -0.30
N LEU A 129 -15.63 -32.17 -1.46
CA LEU A 129 -14.51 -32.75 -2.20
C LEU A 129 -13.21 -32.60 -1.42
N PRO A 130 -12.39 -33.66 -1.28
CA PRO A 130 -11.11 -33.59 -0.56
C PRO A 130 -10.09 -32.69 -1.27
N HIS A 131 -10.32 -32.37 -2.54
CA HIS A 131 -9.50 -31.47 -3.35
C HIS A 131 -9.87 -29.99 -3.20
N VAL A 132 -10.96 -29.66 -2.50
CA VAL A 132 -11.41 -28.27 -2.32
C VAL A 132 -10.88 -27.73 -0.99
N GLU A 133 -10.25 -26.56 -1.04
CA GLU A 133 -9.76 -25.80 0.11
C GLU A 133 -10.81 -24.81 0.59
N TYR A 134 -11.32 -23.98 -0.33
CA TYR A 134 -12.36 -23.00 -0.07
C TYR A 134 -13.25 -22.85 -1.29
N VAL A 135 -14.45 -22.32 -1.05
CA VAL A 135 -15.38 -21.86 -2.08
C VAL A 135 -15.85 -20.48 -1.65
N GLU A 136 -15.70 -19.48 -2.52
CA GLU A 136 -16.10 -18.11 -2.24
C GLU A 136 -16.92 -17.51 -3.39
N PRO A 137 -17.88 -16.62 -3.10
CA PRO A 137 -18.68 -15.96 -4.13
C PRO A 137 -17.80 -15.16 -5.10
N GLY A 138 -18.19 -15.12 -6.38
CA GLY A 138 -17.46 -14.37 -7.41
C GLY A 138 -17.70 -12.86 -7.36
N PHE A 139 -18.66 -12.43 -6.55
CA PHE A 139 -19.05 -11.03 -6.37
C PHE A 139 -19.23 -10.71 -4.89
N PHE A 140 -18.88 -9.48 -4.48
CA PHE A 140 -19.23 -9.02 -3.16
C PHE A 140 -20.72 -8.82 -2.99
N THR A 141 -21.18 -9.27 -1.83
CA THR A 141 -22.54 -9.11 -1.36
C THR A 141 -22.45 -8.71 0.10
N PRO A 142 -23.12 -7.63 0.54
CA PRO A 142 -23.05 -7.18 1.93
C PRO A 142 -23.37 -8.32 2.91
N VAL A 143 -22.52 -8.47 3.92
CA VAL A 143 -22.69 -9.49 4.97
C VAL A 143 -23.07 -8.80 6.28
N ASN A 144 -23.98 -9.41 7.05
CA ASN A 144 -24.35 -9.05 8.44
C ASN A 144 -25.17 -7.77 8.68
N GLY A 145 -25.98 -7.30 7.73
CA GLY A 145 -26.97 -6.24 8.02
C GLY A 145 -26.39 -4.91 8.52
N ARG A 146 -25.06 -4.71 8.46
CA ARG A 146 -24.45 -3.39 8.50
C ARG A 146 -24.86 -2.70 7.20
N ASN A 147 -26.00 -2.02 7.26
CA ASN A 147 -26.55 -1.20 6.20
C ASN A 147 -25.66 0.04 6.02
N PHE A 148 -24.44 -0.15 5.51
CA PHE A 148 -23.83 0.91 4.73
C PHE A 148 -24.57 0.91 3.40
N SER A 149 -25.25 2.01 3.11
CA SER A 149 -25.83 2.22 1.79
C SER A 149 -24.71 2.09 0.75
N PHE A 150 -25.07 1.58 -0.42
CA PHE A 150 -24.16 1.49 -1.56
C PHE A 150 -23.49 2.85 -1.86
N ALA A 151 -24.16 3.97 -1.59
CA ALA A 151 -23.62 5.32 -1.70
C ALA A 151 -22.49 5.67 -0.70
N GLU A 152 -22.47 5.04 0.48
CA GLU A 152 -21.41 5.24 1.49
C GLU A 152 -20.16 4.43 1.14
N LEU A 153 -20.33 3.27 0.50
CA LEU A 153 -19.25 2.40 0.02
C LEU A 153 -18.70 2.87 -1.35
N ALA A 154 -19.56 3.41 -2.21
CA ALA A 154 -19.23 4.04 -3.49
C ALA A 154 -18.77 5.51 -3.34
N SER A 155 -18.40 5.96 -2.13
CA SER A 155 -17.93 7.33 -1.87
C SER A 155 -16.68 7.72 -2.67
N GLY A 156 -16.02 6.75 -3.30
CA GLY A 156 -14.95 6.95 -4.27
C GLY A 156 -15.43 7.40 -5.66
N CYS A 157 -16.66 7.08 -6.09
CA CYS A 157 -17.21 7.39 -7.41
C CYS A 157 -18.14 8.61 -7.33
N GLY A 158 -17.55 9.81 -7.36
CA GLY A 158 -18.31 11.06 -7.29
C GLY A 158 -17.54 12.22 -7.88
N THR A 159 -18.26 13.16 -8.47
CA THR A 159 -17.73 14.36 -9.14
C THR A 159 -17.41 15.49 -8.16
N GLY A 160 -17.17 15.15 -6.88
CA GLY A 160 -17.06 16.10 -5.78
C GLY A 160 -16.06 17.22 -6.11
N GLY A 161 -16.59 18.44 -6.21
CA GLY A 161 -15.78 19.62 -6.48
C GLY A 161 -14.73 19.81 -5.39
N TYR A 162 -13.52 20.19 -5.80
CA TYR A 162 -12.50 20.62 -4.86
C TYR A 162 -12.75 22.09 -4.48
N ALA A 163 -12.99 22.35 -3.20
CA ALA A 163 -13.12 23.71 -2.70
C ALA A 163 -11.73 24.28 -2.35
N GLY A 164 -11.04 24.88 -3.32
CA GLY A 164 -9.82 25.68 -3.10
C GLY A 164 -10.15 27.15 -2.72
N PRO A 165 -9.24 27.93 -2.08
CA PRO A 165 -7.80 27.73 -1.91
C PRO A 165 -7.35 27.54 -0.45
N ARG A 166 -6.58 26.48 -0.24
CA ARG A 166 -5.61 26.31 0.86
C ARG A 166 -4.21 26.61 0.29
N ASP A 167 -3.12 26.45 1.05
CA ASP A 167 -1.70 26.83 0.73
C ASP A 167 -1.07 26.18 -0.55
N GLU A 168 -1.79 26.17 -1.65
CA GLU A 168 -1.40 25.71 -2.98
C GLU A 168 -0.65 26.80 -3.73
N TYR A 169 0.20 26.38 -4.66
CA TYR A 169 0.99 27.31 -5.44
C TYR A 169 1.40 26.69 -6.77
N TYR A 170 1.83 27.52 -7.71
CA TYR A 170 2.24 27.07 -9.03
C TYR A 170 3.76 26.96 -9.11
N VAL A 171 4.23 25.92 -9.79
CA VAL A 171 5.64 25.77 -10.17
C VAL A 171 5.79 25.77 -11.68
N ALA A 172 6.98 26.10 -12.18
CA ALA A 172 7.26 26.04 -13.61
C ALA A 172 6.99 24.63 -14.17
N PRO A 173 6.41 24.51 -15.38
CA PRO A 173 6.05 25.63 -16.27
C PRO A 173 4.74 26.39 -15.94
N TYR A 174 3.75 25.79 -15.29
CA TYR A 174 2.60 26.48 -14.64
C TYR A 174 1.69 25.43 -13.95
N ASP A 175 2.29 24.45 -13.29
CA ASP A 175 1.52 23.35 -12.69
C ASP A 175 1.19 23.64 -11.22
N LEU A 176 -0.05 23.37 -10.81
CA LEU A 176 -0.52 23.47 -9.44
C LEU A 176 0.12 22.38 -8.58
N VAL A 177 0.74 22.79 -7.49
CA VAL A 177 1.24 21.92 -6.43
C VAL A 177 0.16 21.80 -5.35
N PRO A 178 -0.37 20.59 -5.11
CA PRO A 178 -1.27 20.34 -3.99
C PRO A 178 -0.71 20.77 -2.63
N TRP A 179 -1.56 21.28 -1.74
CA TRP A 179 -1.18 21.80 -0.43
C TRP A 179 -0.37 20.79 0.42
N ASN A 180 -0.73 19.51 0.32
CA ASN A 180 -0.12 18.44 1.10
C ASN A 180 1.30 18.11 0.64
N TYR A 181 1.70 18.51 -0.57
CA TYR A 181 3.03 18.23 -1.10
C TYR A 181 4.09 18.99 -0.33
N ARG A 182 3.82 20.25 0.05
CA ARG A 182 4.73 21.03 0.89
C ARG A 182 4.84 20.43 2.29
N ARG A 183 3.73 19.94 2.86
CA ARG A 183 3.70 19.34 4.20
C ARG A 183 4.50 18.04 4.28
N MET A 184 4.53 17.27 3.19
CA MET A 184 5.33 16.05 3.04
C MET A 184 6.68 16.30 2.36
N LYS A 185 7.00 17.55 2.01
CA LYS A 185 8.20 18.00 1.28
C LYS A 185 8.42 17.31 -0.08
N ILE A 186 7.34 16.88 -0.73
CA ILE A 186 7.32 16.21 -2.04
C ILE A 186 7.87 17.14 -3.12
N ASP A 187 7.41 18.39 -3.11
CA ASP A 187 7.86 19.44 -4.02
C ASP A 187 9.38 19.66 -3.99
N SER A 188 9.94 19.66 -2.78
CA SER A 188 11.37 19.80 -2.54
C SER A 188 12.13 18.55 -2.98
N ALA A 189 11.56 17.36 -2.79
CA ALA A 189 12.17 16.09 -3.19
C ALA A 189 12.40 15.98 -4.71
N TRP A 190 11.66 16.74 -5.53
CA TRP A 190 11.82 16.78 -6.98
C TRP A 190 13.17 17.31 -7.48
N ALA A 191 13.97 17.93 -6.60
CA ALA A 191 15.36 18.26 -6.93
C ALA A 191 16.24 17.00 -7.10
N TRP A 192 15.81 15.83 -6.60
CA TRP A 192 16.57 14.58 -6.65
C TRP A 192 15.90 13.46 -7.45
N ALA A 193 14.58 13.40 -7.48
CA ALA A 193 13.84 12.35 -8.17
C ALA A 193 12.45 12.84 -8.61
N SER A 194 12.00 12.35 -9.76
CA SER A 194 10.64 12.56 -10.28
C SER A 194 9.82 11.26 -10.36
N GLY A 195 10.42 10.12 -10.01
CA GLY A 195 9.89 8.77 -10.21
C GLY A 195 10.26 8.15 -11.56
N ARG A 196 11.20 8.75 -12.29
CA ARG A 196 11.55 8.35 -13.65
C ARG A 196 12.08 6.92 -13.71
N GLY A 197 11.62 6.16 -14.70
CA GLY A 197 12.01 4.76 -14.91
C GLY A 197 11.35 3.77 -13.95
N VAL A 198 10.49 4.23 -13.03
CA VAL A 198 9.68 3.36 -12.16
C VAL A 198 8.28 3.26 -12.71
N THR A 199 7.74 2.04 -12.79
CA THR A 199 6.34 1.80 -13.19
C THR A 199 5.45 1.57 -11.98
N VAL A 200 4.35 2.33 -11.90
CA VAL A 200 3.30 2.19 -10.89
C VAL A 200 2.02 1.66 -11.54
N GLY A 201 1.49 0.56 -11.00
CA GLY A 201 0.27 -0.10 -11.44
C GLY A 201 -0.93 0.34 -10.60
N LEU A 202 -2.06 0.65 -11.24
CA LEU A 202 -3.31 1.01 -10.61
C LEU A 202 -4.35 -0.06 -10.92
N VAL A 203 -4.76 -0.82 -9.91
CA VAL A 203 -5.87 -1.78 -9.97
C VAL A 203 -7.10 -1.07 -9.42
N ASP A 204 -7.95 -0.55 -10.30
CA ASP A 204 -8.97 0.48 -9.99
C ASP A 204 -10.12 0.44 -11.02
N THR A 205 -10.89 1.53 -11.12
CA THR A 205 -12.05 1.70 -12.02
C THR A 205 -11.70 2.06 -13.47
N GLY A 206 -10.41 2.12 -13.80
CA GLY A 206 -9.91 2.49 -15.13
C GLY A 206 -9.31 3.89 -15.19
N VAL A 207 -9.17 4.42 -16.41
CA VAL A 207 -8.72 5.79 -16.66
C VAL A 207 -9.58 6.40 -17.75
N ASP A 208 -10.05 7.62 -17.52
CA ASP A 208 -10.85 8.36 -18.47
C ASP A 208 -10.12 8.46 -19.83
N SER A 209 -10.75 7.89 -20.86
CA SER A 209 -10.24 7.91 -22.23
C SER A 209 -10.18 9.32 -22.82
N ASP A 210 -10.93 10.25 -22.25
CA ASP A 210 -11.14 11.58 -22.80
C ASP A 210 -10.32 12.64 -22.03
N GLN A 211 -9.65 12.26 -20.93
CA GLN A 211 -8.81 13.15 -20.13
C GLN A 211 -7.46 13.40 -20.81
N PRO A 212 -7.18 14.60 -21.37
CA PRO A 212 -5.99 14.86 -22.16
C PRO A 212 -4.68 14.65 -21.39
N GLN A 213 -4.66 14.94 -20.08
CA GLN A 213 -3.47 14.77 -19.23
C GLN A 213 -3.04 13.32 -19.03
N PHE A 214 -3.93 12.36 -19.31
CA PHE A 214 -3.60 10.92 -19.29
C PHE A 214 -3.58 10.30 -20.69
N ASN A 215 -3.68 11.13 -21.73
CA ASN A 215 -3.62 10.72 -23.13
C ASN A 215 -2.55 11.56 -23.85
N GLU A 216 -2.96 12.53 -24.66
CA GLU A 216 -2.09 13.35 -25.51
C GLU A 216 -0.99 14.09 -24.74
N TYR A 217 -1.24 14.52 -23.50
CA TYR A 217 -0.29 15.33 -22.73
C TYR A 217 0.50 14.54 -21.68
N PHE A 218 0.23 13.25 -21.50
CA PHE A 218 0.81 12.47 -20.41
C PHE A 218 2.35 12.42 -20.44
N ALA A 219 2.94 12.31 -21.64
CA ALA A 219 4.38 12.22 -21.83
C ALA A 219 4.96 13.50 -22.48
N THR A 220 4.46 14.67 -22.08
CA THR A 220 4.88 15.97 -22.63
C THR A 220 5.57 16.84 -21.58
N GLY A 221 6.17 17.94 -22.03
CA GLY A 221 6.87 18.88 -21.15
C GLY A 221 8.03 18.21 -20.41
N TRP A 222 8.10 18.43 -19.10
CA TRP A 222 9.16 17.87 -18.26
C TRP A 222 8.92 16.38 -17.98
N SER A 223 7.70 15.89 -18.22
CA SER A 223 7.32 14.47 -18.12
C SER A 223 7.57 13.67 -19.41
N SER A 224 8.39 14.15 -20.34
CA SER A 224 8.67 13.42 -21.59
C SER A 224 9.43 12.10 -21.36
N GLY A 225 9.17 11.10 -22.23
CA GLY A 225 9.87 9.80 -22.21
C GLY A 225 9.32 8.75 -21.25
N ARG A 226 8.10 8.93 -20.73
CA ARG A 226 7.37 7.96 -19.89
C ARG A 226 6.19 7.31 -20.64
N THR A 227 5.65 6.22 -20.11
CA THR A 227 4.54 5.47 -20.72
C THR A 227 3.32 5.38 -19.81
N PHE A 228 2.13 5.28 -20.43
CA PHE A 228 0.89 4.91 -19.75
C PHE A 228 0.22 3.75 -20.50
N GLU A 229 0.29 2.55 -19.95
CA GLU A 229 -0.46 1.41 -20.49
C GLU A 229 -1.82 1.28 -19.78
N LYS A 230 -2.87 0.94 -20.54
CA LYS A 230 -4.24 0.85 -20.02
C LYS A 230 -4.85 -0.49 -20.42
N PHE A 231 -5.43 -1.19 -19.46
CA PHE A 231 -6.02 -2.52 -19.60
C PHE A 231 -7.34 -2.61 -18.86
N ALA A 232 -8.10 -3.65 -19.15
CA ALA A 232 -9.22 -4.07 -18.33
C ALA A 232 -9.25 -5.60 -18.20
N THR A 233 -9.69 -6.07 -17.05
CA THR A 233 -9.97 -7.49 -16.78
C THR A 233 -11.40 -7.72 -16.32
N ASP A 234 -12.17 -6.65 -16.12
CA ASP A 234 -13.59 -6.74 -15.87
C ASP A 234 -14.32 -7.31 -17.10
N ARG A 235 -15.49 -7.91 -16.85
CA ARG A 235 -16.32 -8.48 -17.93
C ARG A 235 -17.32 -7.46 -18.47
N SER A 236 -16.90 -6.19 -18.51
CA SER A 236 -17.73 -5.11 -19.05
C SER A 236 -18.01 -5.34 -20.53
N THR A 237 -19.23 -5.01 -20.95
CA THR A 237 -19.61 -5.01 -22.38
C THR A 237 -19.37 -3.65 -23.03
N ASP A 238 -18.79 -2.70 -22.29
CA ASP A 238 -18.44 -1.39 -22.82
C ASP A 238 -17.36 -1.50 -23.90
N THR A 239 -17.62 -0.86 -25.04
CA THR A 239 -16.65 -0.71 -26.14
C THR A 239 -15.43 0.12 -25.75
N ARG A 240 -15.53 0.99 -24.74
CA ARG A 240 -14.42 1.75 -24.18
C ARG A 240 -13.80 0.97 -23.02
N ILE A 241 -13.09 -0.10 -23.38
CA ILE A 241 -12.66 -1.18 -22.50
C ILE A 241 -12.03 -0.71 -21.17
N TRP A 242 -11.22 0.35 -21.16
CA TRP A 242 -10.54 0.87 -19.96
C TRP A 242 -11.06 2.23 -19.47
N HIS A 243 -12.12 2.76 -20.08
CA HIS A 243 -12.66 4.07 -19.70
C HIS A 243 -13.16 4.04 -18.26
N ASP A 244 -12.97 5.15 -17.55
CA ASP A 244 -13.37 5.28 -16.15
C ASP A 244 -14.71 6.01 -16.07
N ASP A 245 -15.80 5.30 -15.83
CA ASP A 245 -17.11 5.93 -15.63
C ASP A 245 -17.28 6.48 -14.20
N CYS A 246 -16.52 5.94 -13.25
CA CYS A 246 -16.53 6.28 -11.82
C CYS A 246 -15.67 7.52 -11.51
N GLY A 247 -14.56 7.70 -12.23
CA GLY A 247 -13.57 8.75 -12.03
C GLY A 247 -12.55 8.47 -10.93
N HIS A 248 -12.67 7.38 -10.16
CA HIS A 248 -11.76 7.10 -9.04
C HIS A 248 -10.35 6.78 -9.54
N GLY A 249 -10.22 5.82 -10.47
CA GLY A 249 -8.93 5.44 -11.04
C GLY A 249 -8.22 6.58 -11.77
N THR A 250 -8.97 7.45 -12.44
CA THR A 250 -8.43 8.67 -13.08
C THR A 250 -7.82 9.62 -12.06
N ARG A 251 -8.52 9.86 -10.94
CA ARG A 251 -8.03 10.71 -9.84
C ARG A 251 -6.84 10.09 -9.13
N MET A 252 -6.84 8.78 -8.92
CA MET A 252 -5.68 8.05 -8.38
C MET A 252 -4.46 8.17 -9.29
N ALA A 253 -4.62 7.99 -10.60
CA ALA A 253 -3.55 8.19 -11.59
C ALA A 253 -3.00 9.64 -11.55
N SER A 254 -3.87 10.62 -11.31
CA SER A 254 -3.47 12.01 -11.13
C SER A 254 -2.54 12.21 -9.95
N VAL A 255 -2.90 11.68 -8.77
CA VAL A 255 -2.08 11.81 -7.57
C VAL A 255 -0.73 11.13 -7.75
N VAL A 256 -0.72 9.93 -8.34
CA VAL A 256 0.53 9.20 -8.54
C VAL A 256 1.44 9.95 -9.50
N GLY A 257 0.92 10.36 -10.66
CA GLY A 257 1.78 10.81 -11.75
C GLY A 257 1.10 11.66 -12.82
N ALA A 258 0.22 12.60 -12.48
CA ALA A 258 -0.13 13.66 -13.43
C ALA A 258 1.15 14.37 -13.94
N PRO A 259 1.21 14.72 -15.23
CA PRO A 259 2.42 15.24 -15.85
C PRO A 259 2.76 16.67 -15.42
N ARG A 260 4.05 17.00 -15.50
CA ARG A 260 4.58 18.35 -15.32
C ARG A 260 4.79 19.01 -16.67
N ASN A 261 3.76 19.69 -17.16
CA ASN A 261 3.72 20.25 -18.51
C ASN A 261 3.04 21.63 -18.60
N GLY A 262 2.59 22.19 -17.47
CA GLY A 262 1.91 23.47 -17.37
C GLY A 262 0.41 23.39 -17.62
N GLY A 263 -0.14 22.16 -17.65
CA GLY A 263 -1.50 21.86 -18.04
C GLY A 263 -2.43 21.49 -16.88
N GLY A 264 -1.98 21.57 -15.64
CA GLY A 264 -2.84 21.37 -14.47
C GLY A 264 -2.12 21.09 -13.16
N THR A 265 -2.52 20.05 -12.45
CA THR A 265 -1.98 19.67 -11.13
C THR A 265 -0.94 18.57 -11.27
N LEU A 266 0.00 18.52 -10.34
CA LEU A 266 1.10 17.55 -10.39
C LEU A 266 0.80 16.28 -9.62
N GLY A 267 1.28 15.16 -10.16
CA GLY A 267 1.44 13.93 -9.38
C GLY A 267 2.71 13.95 -8.54
N VAL A 268 2.72 13.15 -7.48
CA VAL A 268 3.89 12.99 -6.58
C VAL A 268 5.12 12.51 -7.37
N ALA A 269 4.91 11.57 -8.30
CA ALA A 269 5.93 11.00 -9.18
C ALA A 269 5.62 11.32 -10.65
N TRP A 270 5.62 12.62 -11.00
CA TRP A 270 5.31 13.13 -12.33
C TRP A 270 6.22 12.62 -13.46
N GLY A 271 7.30 11.90 -13.16
CA GLY A 271 8.17 11.23 -14.15
C GLY A 271 7.95 9.71 -14.27
N ALA A 272 7.08 9.09 -13.47
CA ALA A 272 6.90 7.64 -13.43
C ALA A 272 6.09 7.07 -14.61
N ASN A 273 6.36 5.83 -15.04
CA ASN A 273 5.45 5.13 -15.94
C ASN A 273 4.20 4.70 -15.17
N LEU A 274 3.05 4.65 -15.84
CA LEU A 274 1.81 4.15 -15.25
C LEU A 274 1.28 2.94 -16.02
N VAL A 275 0.64 2.03 -15.29
CA VAL A 275 -0.17 0.93 -15.84
C VAL A 275 -1.51 0.96 -15.14
N ALA A 276 -2.60 1.26 -15.84
CA ALA A 276 -3.94 1.17 -15.27
C ALA A 276 -4.60 -0.13 -15.69
N VAL A 277 -5.25 -0.80 -14.75
CA VAL A 277 -6.06 -1.99 -14.99
C VAL A 277 -7.43 -1.77 -14.38
N ARG A 278 -8.43 -1.58 -15.25
CA ARG A 278 -9.84 -1.54 -14.86
C ARG A 278 -10.27 -2.95 -14.43
N VAL A 279 -10.67 -3.09 -13.17
CA VAL A 279 -11.13 -4.38 -12.61
C VAL A 279 -12.57 -4.36 -12.15
N ASP A 280 -13.14 -3.18 -12.02
CA ASP A 280 -14.53 -2.96 -11.63
C ASP A 280 -15.01 -1.58 -12.13
N ASN A 281 -16.30 -1.31 -11.99
CA ASN A 281 -16.89 0.01 -12.25
C ASN A 281 -17.08 0.85 -10.98
N ASP A 282 -16.60 0.35 -9.84
CA ASP A 282 -16.71 0.98 -8.53
C ASP A 282 -15.49 0.62 -7.66
N VAL A 283 -15.33 1.27 -6.51
CA VAL A 283 -14.29 1.03 -5.51
C VAL A 283 -14.63 -0.14 -4.56
N ILE A 284 -15.74 -0.82 -4.80
CA ILE A 284 -16.14 -2.04 -4.11
C ILE A 284 -15.70 -3.23 -4.95
N LEU A 285 -15.13 -4.26 -4.31
CA LEU A 285 -14.76 -5.50 -4.99
C LEU A 285 -16.00 -6.26 -5.48
N ASN A 286 -16.48 -6.00 -6.69
CA ASN A 286 -17.62 -6.72 -7.25
C ASN A 286 -17.17 -7.86 -8.15
N GLN A 287 -16.01 -7.83 -8.79
CA GLN A 287 -15.60 -8.90 -9.71
C GLN A 287 -14.32 -9.62 -9.24
N VAL A 288 -14.46 -10.59 -8.34
CA VAL A 288 -13.32 -11.25 -7.64
C VAL A 288 -12.28 -11.81 -8.62
N ALA A 289 -12.71 -12.59 -9.60
CA ALA A 289 -11.80 -13.18 -10.59
C ALA A 289 -11.13 -12.12 -11.47
N ALA A 290 -11.89 -11.10 -11.92
CA ALA A 290 -11.35 -9.99 -12.70
C ALA A 290 -10.32 -9.19 -11.91
N THR A 291 -10.58 -8.90 -10.64
CA THR A 291 -9.65 -8.21 -9.75
C THR A 291 -8.39 -9.03 -9.53
N ARG A 292 -8.51 -10.33 -9.28
CA ARG A 292 -7.36 -11.24 -9.15
C ARG A 292 -6.49 -11.24 -10.41
N GLU A 293 -7.10 -11.33 -11.58
CA GLU A 293 -6.42 -11.26 -12.88
C GLU A 293 -5.78 -9.88 -13.11
N GLY A 294 -6.44 -8.80 -12.67
CA GLY A 294 -5.92 -7.44 -12.79
C GLY A 294 -4.73 -7.17 -11.88
N ILE A 295 -4.74 -7.69 -10.65
CA ILE A 295 -3.59 -7.70 -9.74
C ILE A 295 -2.41 -8.39 -10.41
N ARG A 296 -2.63 -9.58 -11.00
CA ARG A 296 -1.59 -10.30 -11.72
C ARG A 296 -1.01 -9.47 -12.86
N LEU A 297 -1.87 -8.91 -13.71
CA LEU A 297 -1.46 -8.11 -14.85
C LEU A 297 -0.63 -6.90 -14.41
N ALA A 298 -1.11 -6.14 -13.41
CA ALA A 298 -0.37 -5.01 -12.86
C ALA A 298 0.97 -5.45 -12.26
N ALA A 299 1.01 -6.54 -11.50
CA ALA A 299 2.23 -7.04 -10.87
C ALA A 299 3.27 -7.57 -11.86
N THR A 300 2.86 -8.05 -13.04
CA THR A 300 3.82 -8.41 -14.11
C THR A 300 4.53 -7.17 -14.68
N LYS A 301 3.87 -6.01 -14.70
CA LYS A 301 4.32 -4.80 -15.41
C LYS A 301 4.88 -3.71 -14.50
N ALA A 302 4.43 -3.64 -13.25
CA ALA A 302 4.73 -2.54 -12.35
C ALA A 302 5.56 -2.98 -11.14
N ARG A 303 6.38 -2.09 -10.60
CA ARG A 303 7.18 -2.33 -9.38
C ARG A 303 6.37 -2.10 -8.10
N ILE A 304 5.40 -1.19 -8.20
CA ILE A 304 4.46 -0.76 -7.17
C ILE A 304 3.06 -0.95 -7.73
N VAL A 305 2.14 -1.50 -6.95
CA VAL A 305 0.74 -1.69 -7.36
C VAL A 305 -0.18 -1.15 -6.27
N THR A 306 -1.06 -0.22 -6.61
CA THR A 306 -2.14 0.25 -5.73
C THR A 306 -3.39 -0.60 -5.94
N LEU A 307 -3.97 -1.06 -4.82
CA LEU A 307 -5.20 -1.83 -4.74
C LEU A 307 -6.29 -0.89 -4.24
N ALA A 308 -7.01 -0.28 -5.18
CA ALA A 308 -7.95 0.79 -4.92
C ALA A 308 -9.39 0.27 -4.81
N PHE A 309 -9.55 -0.85 -4.11
CA PHE A 309 -10.85 -1.46 -3.84
C PHE A 309 -10.90 -1.92 -2.38
N GLY A 310 -12.11 -2.02 -1.84
CA GLY A 310 -12.34 -2.43 -0.46
C GLY A 310 -13.53 -3.39 -0.29
N THR A 311 -13.47 -4.23 0.74
CA THR A 311 -14.61 -5.07 1.16
C THR A 311 -14.50 -5.50 2.62
N TRP A 312 -15.63 -5.95 3.19
CA TRP A 312 -15.78 -6.47 4.56
C TRP A 312 -15.73 -8.00 4.65
N ALA A 313 -15.37 -8.66 3.55
CA ALA A 313 -15.16 -10.10 3.49
C ALA A 313 -13.72 -10.43 3.09
N HIS A 314 -13.21 -11.53 3.61
CA HIS A 314 -11.90 -12.05 3.22
C HIS A 314 -12.06 -12.93 1.97
N TYR A 315 -11.31 -12.61 0.91
CA TYR A 315 -11.25 -13.41 -0.31
C TYR A 315 -9.90 -14.13 -0.42
N SER A 316 -9.95 -15.46 -0.29
CA SER A 316 -8.79 -16.33 -0.30
C SER A 316 -8.09 -16.31 -1.66
N SER A 317 -8.83 -16.21 -2.77
CA SER A 317 -8.25 -16.15 -4.11
C SER A 317 -7.37 -14.92 -4.34
N ILE A 318 -7.84 -13.74 -3.89
CA ILE A 318 -7.07 -12.48 -3.94
C ILE A 318 -5.92 -12.53 -2.95
N ALA A 319 -6.14 -13.05 -1.73
CA ALA A 319 -5.08 -13.18 -0.74
C ALA A 319 -3.93 -14.08 -1.24
N GLN A 320 -4.25 -15.19 -1.91
CA GLN A 320 -3.25 -16.10 -2.51
C GLN A 320 -2.49 -15.45 -3.68
N GLU A 321 -3.14 -14.62 -4.50
CA GLU A 321 -2.47 -13.84 -5.55
C GLU A 321 -1.47 -12.85 -4.95
N LEU A 322 -1.89 -12.06 -3.95
CA LEU A 322 -1.02 -11.10 -3.27
C LEU A 322 0.13 -11.80 -2.54
N GLU A 323 -0.15 -12.94 -1.91
CA GLU A 323 0.85 -13.78 -1.26
C GLU A 323 1.88 -14.32 -2.26
N TYR A 324 1.44 -14.79 -3.43
CA TYR A 324 2.32 -15.27 -4.49
C TYR A 324 3.33 -14.18 -4.90
N TRP A 325 2.85 -12.98 -5.21
CA TRP A 325 3.74 -11.89 -5.61
C TRP A 325 4.65 -11.43 -4.46
N TYR A 326 4.13 -11.35 -3.24
CA TYR A 326 4.90 -10.93 -2.07
C TYR A 326 6.11 -11.83 -1.78
N PHE A 327 5.93 -13.16 -1.86
CA PHE A 327 7.00 -14.09 -1.51
C PHE A 327 7.96 -14.38 -2.67
N ASN A 328 7.48 -14.36 -3.92
CA ASN A 328 8.30 -14.73 -5.07
C ASN A 328 9.00 -13.54 -5.73
N THR A 329 8.59 -12.31 -5.42
CA THR A 329 9.13 -11.10 -6.04
C THR A 329 9.40 -10.01 -5.01
N ASP A 330 9.87 -8.86 -5.48
CA ASP A 330 10.00 -7.67 -4.65
C ASP A 330 8.84 -6.68 -4.84
N ARG A 331 7.76 -7.03 -5.55
CA ARG A 331 6.61 -6.14 -5.79
C ARG A 331 6.05 -5.55 -4.49
N ILE A 332 5.69 -4.27 -4.55
CA ILE A 332 5.05 -3.53 -3.45
C ILE A 332 3.57 -3.45 -3.76
N MET A 333 2.73 -3.92 -2.83
CA MET A 333 1.27 -3.79 -2.90
C MET A 333 0.83 -2.77 -1.85
N LEU A 334 0.05 -1.76 -2.23
CA LEU A 334 -0.51 -0.79 -1.28
C LEU A 334 -2.04 -0.82 -1.36
N ALA A 335 -2.71 -0.72 -0.22
CA ALA A 335 -4.16 -0.58 -0.15
C ALA A 335 -4.57 0.57 0.76
N ALA A 336 -5.74 1.13 0.46
CA ALA A 336 -6.40 2.09 1.33
C ALA A 336 -6.84 1.40 2.64
N ALA A 337 -6.69 2.08 3.78
CA ALA A 337 -7.21 1.58 5.06
C ALA A 337 -8.74 1.41 5.08
N GLY A 338 -9.45 2.10 4.18
CA GLY A 338 -10.91 2.14 4.14
C GLY A 338 -11.41 3.58 4.24
N THR A 339 -12.55 3.86 3.62
CA THR A 339 -13.21 5.17 3.62
C THR A 339 -14.61 5.01 4.20
N TYR A 340 -14.93 5.83 5.19
CA TYR A 340 -16.14 5.71 6.00
C TYR A 340 -16.87 7.04 6.15
N PRO A 341 -18.18 7.02 6.40
CA PRO A 341 -18.86 8.22 6.90
C PRO A 341 -18.22 8.70 8.19
N CYS A 342 -18.07 10.02 8.36
CA CYS A 342 -17.36 10.57 9.51
C CYS A 342 -18.04 10.25 10.86
N PHE A 343 -19.34 9.95 10.85
CA PHE A 343 -20.10 9.55 12.04
C PHE A 343 -19.90 8.07 12.45
N ASP A 344 -19.31 7.22 11.60
CA ASP A 344 -18.96 5.85 12.01
C ASP A 344 -17.82 5.90 13.02
N TRP A 345 -17.91 5.12 14.10
CA TRP A 345 -16.88 5.10 15.13
C TRP A 345 -15.98 3.86 15.03
N LEU A 346 -16.40 2.77 14.38
CA LEU A 346 -15.59 1.55 14.32
C LEU A 346 -14.45 1.72 13.33
N LYS A 347 -14.77 2.08 12.08
CA LYS A 347 -13.82 2.34 10.98
C LYS A 347 -12.62 1.38 10.94
N PRO A 348 -12.81 0.05 10.91
CA PRO A 348 -11.70 -0.91 10.88
C PRO A 348 -10.85 -0.77 9.61
N VAL A 349 -9.84 -1.61 9.44
CA VAL A 349 -9.17 -1.74 8.14
C VAL A 349 -9.99 -2.68 7.24
N SER A 350 -10.24 -2.28 5.99
CA SER A 350 -10.93 -3.14 5.00
C SER A 350 -9.97 -4.13 4.33
N PHE A 351 -10.51 -5.23 3.78
CA PHE A 351 -9.75 -6.08 2.86
C PHE A 351 -9.50 -5.32 1.55
N PRO A 352 -8.30 -5.40 0.93
CA PRO A 352 -7.18 -6.28 1.26
C PRO A 352 -6.15 -5.69 2.24
N GLY A 353 -6.37 -4.50 2.79
CA GLY A 353 -5.46 -3.86 3.73
C GLY A 353 -5.23 -4.63 5.05
N THR A 354 -6.12 -5.56 5.41
CA THR A 354 -5.91 -6.46 6.56
C THR A 354 -4.83 -7.53 6.31
N LEU A 355 -4.37 -7.70 5.06
CA LEU A 355 -3.35 -8.67 4.71
C LEU A 355 -1.95 -8.13 5.03
N GLN A 356 -1.15 -8.93 5.74
CA GLN A 356 0.26 -8.62 6.05
C GLN A 356 1.16 -8.51 4.79
N THR A 357 0.68 -8.96 3.63
CA THR A 357 1.36 -8.89 2.34
C THR A 357 1.11 -7.56 1.60
N VAL A 358 0.30 -6.67 2.19
CA VAL A 358 -0.12 -5.38 1.63
C VAL A 358 0.28 -4.28 2.61
N TRP A 359 0.77 -3.15 2.10
CA TRP A 359 0.99 -1.95 2.91
C TRP A 359 -0.28 -1.12 2.98
N THR A 360 -0.80 -0.94 4.18
CA THR A 360 -2.06 -0.24 4.38
C THR A 360 -1.85 1.22 4.75
N VAL A 361 -2.53 2.12 4.03
CA VAL A 361 -2.33 3.56 4.17
C VAL A 361 -3.58 4.24 4.72
N ALA A 362 -3.43 4.90 5.87
CA ALA A 362 -4.44 5.76 6.47
C ALA A 362 -4.38 7.18 5.90
N ALA A 363 -5.52 7.88 5.90
CA ALA A 363 -5.63 9.25 5.42
C ALA A 363 -5.51 10.26 6.55
N PHE A 364 -4.67 11.26 6.35
CA PHE A 364 -4.56 12.41 7.24
C PHE A 364 -5.16 13.65 6.57
N ASP A 365 -5.86 14.45 7.35
CA ASP A 365 -6.39 15.73 6.88
C ASP A 365 -5.40 16.88 7.14
N GLU A 366 -5.78 18.08 6.71
CA GLU A 366 -5.00 19.30 6.86
C GLU A 366 -4.63 19.67 8.31
N THR A 367 -5.36 19.16 9.30
CA THR A 367 -5.11 19.47 10.70
C THR A 367 -3.89 18.72 11.23
N GLY A 368 -3.40 17.71 10.51
CA GLY A 368 -2.33 16.84 11.00
C GLY A 368 -2.84 15.59 11.72
N GLY A 369 -4.15 15.37 11.76
CA GLY A 369 -4.77 14.21 12.38
C GLY A 369 -5.29 13.18 11.37
N LEU A 370 -5.68 12.02 11.88
CA LEU A 370 -6.41 11.02 11.12
C LEU A 370 -7.70 11.65 10.58
N ALA A 371 -7.87 11.66 9.26
CA ALA A 371 -9.05 12.19 8.62
C ALA A 371 -10.30 11.47 9.14
N CYS A 372 -11.39 12.21 9.34
CA CYS A 372 -12.59 11.64 9.94
C CYS A 372 -13.16 10.46 9.16
N ASN A 373 -12.90 10.35 7.86
CA ASN A 373 -13.35 9.24 7.02
C ASN A 373 -12.33 8.10 6.89
N SER A 374 -11.16 8.16 7.52
CA SER A 374 -10.14 7.12 7.36
C SER A 374 -10.42 5.89 8.22
N GLY A 375 -10.20 4.71 7.63
CA GLY A 375 -10.00 3.47 8.37
C GLY A 375 -8.81 3.55 9.33
N ARG A 376 -8.89 2.77 10.40
CA ARG A 376 -7.92 2.67 11.48
C ARG A 376 -7.87 1.25 12.01
N GLY A 377 -6.78 0.91 12.67
CA GLY A 377 -6.58 -0.40 13.25
C GLY A 377 -5.13 -0.79 13.21
N HIS A 378 -4.82 -1.90 13.88
CA HIS A 378 -3.44 -2.38 13.92
C HIS A 378 -2.89 -2.59 12.50
N ASP A 379 -3.71 -2.95 11.51
CA ASP A 379 -3.27 -3.14 10.12
C ASP A 379 -2.74 -1.91 9.37
N VAL A 380 -2.91 -0.70 9.87
CA VAL A 380 -2.33 0.51 9.25
C VAL A 380 -0.80 0.50 9.33
N ASP A 381 -0.12 0.58 8.19
CA ASP A 381 1.34 0.66 8.10
C ASP A 381 1.87 2.08 7.92
N PHE A 382 1.17 2.92 7.18
CA PHE A 382 1.60 4.31 6.94
C PHE A 382 0.39 5.25 6.97
N ALA A 383 0.68 6.54 7.11
CA ALA A 383 -0.28 7.61 6.85
C ALA A 383 0.24 8.54 5.76
N ALA A 384 -0.68 9.15 5.01
CA ALA A 384 -0.34 10.27 4.14
C ALA A 384 -1.48 11.29 4.10
N PHE A 385 -1.13 12.54 3.86
CA PHE A 385 -2.10 13.62 3.73
C PHE A 385 -2.92 13.47 2.45
N THR A 386 -4.24 13.66 2.54
CA THR A 386 -5.21 13.50 1.44
C THR A 386 -5.92 14.84 1.13
N ASN A 387 -7.10 14.82 0.50
CA ASN A 387 -7.94 16.00 0.20
C ASN A 387 -7.23 17.01 -0.72
N GLN A 388 -6.81 16.56 -1.90
CA GLN A 388 -5.98 17.32 -2.83
C GLN A 388 -6.66 17.53 -4.20
N PRO A 389 -6.32 18.62 -4.91
CA PRO A 389 -6.80 18.85 -6.28
C PRO A 389 -6.16 17.86 -7.24
N VAL A 390 -6.98 17.29 -8.12
CA VAL A 390 -6.61 16.24 -9.08
C VAL A 390 -7.27 16.45 -10.43
N HIS A 391 -6.64 15.93 -11.48
CA HIS A 391 -7.33 15.64 -12.74
C HIS A 391 -8.34 14.52 -12.48
N GLY A 392 -9.61 14.82 -12.73
CA GLY A 392 -10.71 13.86 -12.66
C GLY A 392 -11.21 13.50 -14.05
N LEU A 393 -12.49 13.14 -14.14
CA LEU A 393 -13.13 12.96 -15.44
C LEU A 393 -13.12 14.28 -16.21
N TRP A 394 -12.82 14.21 -17.50
CA TRP A 394 -12.78 15.36 -18.38
C TRP A 394 -14.12 16.10 -18.41
N ARG A 395 -15.23 15.36 -18.40
CA ARG A 395 -16.59 15.93 -18.39
C ARG A 395 -16.92 16.72 -17.13
N ASP A 396 -16.27 16.41 -16.00
CA ASP A 396 -16.57 17.03 -14.71
C ASP A 396 -15.78 18.34 -14.53
N ALA A 397 -14.58 18.41 -15.11
CA ALA A 397 -13.67 19.54 -14.95
C ALA A 397 -12.72 19.70 -16.17
N PRO A 398 -13.22 20.21 -17.31
CA PRO A 398 -12.40 20.42 -18.50
C PRO A 398 -11.53 21.68 -18.35
N THR A 399 -10.21 21.50 -18.22
CA THR A 399 -9.15 22.53 -18.07
C THR A 399 -9.32 23.58 -16.95
N TYR A 400 -8.26 23.77 -16.15
CA TYR A 400 -8.13 24.72 -15.03
C TYR A 400 -9.10 24.59 -13.85
N THR A 401 -10.18 23.81 -13.97
CA THR A 401 -10.97 23.33 -12.85
C THR A 401 -10.43 21.98 -12.38
N TYR A 402 -10.28 21.81 -11.07
CA TYR A 402 -9.80 20.56 -10.47
C TYR A 402 -10.96 19.85 -9.78
N THR A 403 -10.97 18.52 -9.88
CA THR A 403 -11.78 17.70 -8.98
C THR A 403 -10.98 17.40 -7.71
N GLY A 404 -11.63 16.83 -6.69
CA GLY A 404 -10.96 16.39 -5.48
C GLY A 404 -10.81 14.87 -5.39
N ILE A 405 -9.76 14.43 -4.72
CA ILE A 405 -9.70 13.10 -4.11
C ILE A 405 -9.40 13.23 -2.62
N SER A 406 -10.15 12.46 -1.83
CA SER A 406 -10.09 12.45 -0.37
C SER A 406 -9.95 11.02 0.15
N GLY A 407 -9.87 10.89 1.48
CA GLY A 407 -9.82 9.58 2.13
C GLY A 407 -8.53 8.81 1.86
N SER A 408 -8.52 7.56 2.32
CA SER A 408 -7.33 6.69 2.31
C SER A 408 -6.90 6.27 0.89
N SER A 409 -7.79 6.37 -0.11
CA SER A 409 -7.42 6.22 -1.53
C SER A 409 -6.39 7.26 -1.96
N GLY A 410 -6.68 8.55 -1.78
CA GLY A 410 -5.74 9.63 -2.12
C GLY A 410 -4.40 9.51 -1.38
N ALA A 411 -4.44 9.12 -0.10
CA ALA A 411 -3.24 8.86 0.70
C ALA A 411 -2.42 7.67 0.15
N THR A 412 -3.08 6.60 -0.30
CA THR A 412 -2.43 5.43 -0.92
C THR A 412 -1.69 5.82 -2.20
N ALA A 413 -2.30 6.66 -3.05
CA ALA A 413 -1.64 7.14 -4.25
C ALA A 413 -0.43 8.05 -3.94
N VAL A 414 -0.51 8.89 -2.91
CA VAL A 414 0.64 9.68 -2.44
C VAL A 414 1.79 8.75 -2.03
N MET A 415 1.50 7.72 -1.23
CA MET A 415 2.50 6.74 -0.79
C MET A 415 3.12 5.95 -1.96
N ALA A 416 2.32 5.59 -2.97
CA ALA A 416 2.84 4.95 -4.18
C ALA A 416 3.81 5.88 -4.94
N GLY A 417 3.49 7.16 -5.04
CA GLY A 417 4.39 8.17 -5.61
C GLY A 417 5.70 8.31 -4.83
N LEU A 418 5.65 8.37 -3.49
CA LEU A 418 6.84 8.44 -2.65
C LEU A 418 7.75 7.21 -2.83
N ALA A 419 7.15 6.01 -2.88
CA ALA A 419 7.89 4.79 -3.16
C ALA A 419 8.57 4.85 -4.55
N ALA A 420 7.91 5.44 -5.55
CA ALA A 420 8.48 5.63 -6.88
C ALA A 420 9.66 6.62 -6.89
N LEU A 421 9.56 7.74 -6.16
CA LEU A 421 10.68 8.68 -5.98
C LEU A 421 11.91 7.96 -5.38
N TYR A 422 11.70 7.15 -4.35
CA TYR A 422 12.78 6.39 -3.72
C TYR A 422 13.41 5.36 -4.67
N LEU A 423 12.57 4.64 -5.42
CA LEU A 423 13.02 3.60 -6.34
C LEU A 423 13.76 4.15 -7.55
N GLU A 424 13.51 5.38 -8.01
CA GLU A 424 14.33 6.01 -9.05
C GLU A 424 15.79 6.11 -8.60
N ARG A 425 16.04 6.50 -7.34
CA ARG A 425 17.40 6.57 -6.79
C ARG A 425 17.96 5.21 -6.37
N ASN A 426 17.09 4.24 -6.15
CA ASN A 426 17.44 2.93 -5.62
C ASN A 426 16.78 1.80 -6.44
N PRO A 427 17.05 1.66 -7.75
CA PRO A 427 16.30 0.76 -8.62
C PRO A 427 16.40 -0.73 -8.24
N GLY A 428 17.51 -1.11 -7.58
CA GLY A 428 17.73 -2.46 -7.06
C GLY A 428 17.22 -2.70 -5.63
N ALA A 429 16.54 -1.75 -4.99
CA ALA A 429 16.04 -1.92 -3.64
C ALA A 429 14.97 -3.02 -3.57
N SER A 430 15.14 -3.95 -2.62
CA SER A 430 14.08 -4.90 -2.25
C SER A 430 12.89 -4.17 -1.64
N ARG A 431 11.70 -4.79 -1.64
CA ARG A 431 10.52 -4.24 -0.96
C ARG A 431 10.82 -3.82 0.48
N ASP A 432 11.51 -4.69 1.22
CA ASP A 432 11.79 -4.48 2.64
C ASP A 432 12.73 -3.27 2.86
N ARG A 433 13.66 -3.02 1.92
CA ARG A 433 14.49 -1.80 1.95
C ARG A 433 13.67 -0.54 1.67
N VAL A 434 12.72 -0.60 0.74
CA VAL A 434 11.80 0.52 0.48
C VAL A 434 10.94 0.81 1.71
N GLN A 435 10.40 -0.23 2.36
CA GLN A 435 9.64 -0.08 3.60
C GLN A 435 10.48 0.56 4.70
N ALA A 436 11.69 0.04 4.94
CA ALA A 436 12.60 0.57 5.95
C ALA A 436 12.95 2.04 5.70
N ALA A 437 13.14 2.45 4.44
CA ALA A 437 13.41 3.84 4.09
C ALA A 437 12.19 4.74 4.34
N LEU A 438 10.99 4.29 3.96
CA LEU A 438 9.74 5.02 4.24
C LEU A 438 9.48 5.14 5.75
N THR A 439 9.66 4.05 6.51
CA THR A 439 9.52 4.04 7.97
C THR A 439 10.53 4.95 8.64
N ALA A 440 11.79 4.93 8.19
CA ALA A 440 12.80 5.85 8.72
C ALA A 440 12.40 7.30 8.46
N ALA A 441 11.93 7.62 7.25
CA ALA A 441 11.49 8.96 6.86
C ALA A 441 10.18 9.42 7.53
N ALA A 442 9.47 8.55 8.24
CA ALA A 442 8.15 8.84 8.78
C ALA A 442 8.16 9.56 10.13
N SER A 443 7.16 10.43 10.32
CA SER A 443 6.92 11.13 11.59
C SER A 443 5.51 10.82 12.11
N PRO A 444 5.33 10.58 13.43
CA PRO A 444 6.37 10.52 14.46
C PRO A 444 7.27 9.27 14.31
N THR A 445 8.56 9.40 14.66
CA THR A 445 9.56 8.32 14.52
C THR A 445 9.49 7.34 15.70
N GLY A 446 9.78 6.06 15.44
CA GLY A 446 10.05 5.06 16.49
C GLY A 446 8.84 4.40 17.15
N TRP A 447 7.61 4.80 16.78
CA TRP A 447 6.37 4.23 17.33
C TRP A 447 5.42 3.83 16.20
N ARG A 448 4.82 2.64 16.33
CA ARG A 448 3.76 2.17 15.42
C ARG A 448 2.41 2.30 16.11
N SER A 449 1.44 2.95 15.47
CA SER A 449 0.11 3.23 16.03
C SER A 449 -1.01 2.66 15.17
N PRO A 450 -2.16 2.25 15.75
CA PRO A 450 -3.36 1.90 14.96
C PRO A 450 -3.92 3.04 14.09
N TYR A 451 -3.50 4.29 14.32
CA TYR A 451 -4.02 5.45 13.60
C TYR A 451 -3.13 5.89 12.44
N TYR A 452 -1.84 5.60 12.47
CA TYR A 452 -0.89 6.11 11.47
C TYR A 452 0.21 5.13 11.08
N GLY A 453 0.19 3.92 11.63
CA GLY A 453 1.25 2.95 11.43
C GLY A 453 2.59 3.54 11.84
N TYR A 454 3.56 3.51 10.94
CA TYR A 454 4.90 4.11 11.11
C TYR A 454 4.93 5.63 10.99
N GLY A 455 3.81 6.27 10.62
CA GLY A 455 3.68 7.73 10.49
C GLY A 455 3.61 8.20 9.04
N VAL A 456 3.81 9.51 8.87
CA VAL A 456 3.77 10.21 7.57
C VAL A 456 5.20 10.41 7.05
N PRO A 457 5.60 9.79 5.93
CA PRO A 457 6.95 9.95 5.38
C PRO A 457 7.26 11.37 4.87
N ASP A 458 8.45 11.85 5.20
CA ASP A 458 9.07 13.06 4.66
C ASP A 458 9.84 12.72 3.37
N ALA A 459 9.41 13.28 2.24
CA ALA A 459 9.95 12.94 0.92
C ALA A 459 11.41 13.38 0.75
N VAL A 460 11.84 14.49 1.35
CA VAL A 460 13.25 14.94 1.30
C VAL A 460 14.12 13.98 2.10
N CYS A 461 13.63 13.52 3.25
CA CYS A 461 14.31 12.50 4.04
C CYS A 461 14.53 11.22 3.27
N LEU A 462 13.49 10.80 2.54
CA LEU A 462 13.50 9.61 1.69
C LEU A 462 14.55 9.71 0.58
N MET A 463 14.89 10.93 0.13
CA MET A 463 15.97 11.16 -0.83
C MET A 463 17.37 11.05 -0.22
N GLY A 464 17.51 10.68 1.05
CA GLY A 464 18.81 10.52 1.73
C GLY A 464 19.37 11.83 2.27
N VAL A 465 18.51 12.81 2.53
CA VAL A 465 18.87 14.09 3.18
C VAL A 465 18.55 14.00 4.67
N LEU A 466 19.44 14.45 5.54
CA LEU A 466 19.21 14.44 6.99
C LEU A 466 17.96 15.28 7.32
N CYS A 467 16.96 14.69 7.97
CA CYS A 467 15.63 15.30 8.08
C CYS A 467 15.07 15.38 9.50
N ALA A 468 15.56 14.53 10.40
CA ALA A 468 15.21 14.53 11.80
C ALA A 468 16.40 14.02 12.61
N ALA A 469 16.51 14.49 13.85
CA ALA A 469 17.40 13.93 14.85
C ALA A 469 16.75 13.99 16.22
N TRP A 470 16.99 12.98 17.04
CA TRP A 470 16.55 12.93 18.44
C TRP A 470 17.62 12.28 19.31
N VAL A 471 17.53 12.46 20.62
CA VAL A 471 18.40 11.79 21.59
C VAL A 471 17.59 10.71 22.28
N GLU A 472 18.03 9.45 22.16
CA GLU A 472 17.52 8.33 22.93
C GLU A 472 18.28 8.21 24.25
N GLY A 473 17.55 8.15 25.36
CA GLY A 473 18.10 7.92 26.69
C GLY A 473 17.09 8.32 27.76
N PRO A 474 17.38 8.07 29.04
CA PRO A 474 16.44 8.35 30.12
C PRO A 474 16.29 9.87 30.32
N THR A 475 15.05 10.34 30.40
CA THR A 475 14.71 11.72 30.77
C THR A 475 14.39 11.88 32.25
N LEU A 476 14.22 10.75 32.95
CA LEU A 476 14.08 10.66 34.40
C LEU A 476 15.09 9.63 34.92
N ILE A 477 15.97 10.05 35.83
CA ILE A 477 17.05 9.21 36.35
C ILE A 477 17.13 9.29 37.88
N GLN A 478 17.67 8.25 38.51
CA GLN A 478 17.95 8.22 39.95
C GLN A 478 19.33 8.85 40.24
N ALA A 479 19.47 9.43 41.43
CA ALA A 479 20.76 9.86 41.95
C ALA A 479 21.75 8.69 42.04
N SER A 480 23.01 8.92 41.64
CA SER A 480 24.14 7.98 41.69
C SER A 480 24.02 6.78 40.75
N GLY A 481 24.07 7.04 39.44
CA GLY A 481 24.07 6.01 38.40
C GLY A 481 24.80 6.42 37.12
N ASN A 482 25.11 5.44 36.27
CA ASN A 482 25.62 5.66 34.93
C ASN A 482 24.48 5.56 33.92
N TYR A 483 24.30 6.62 33.14
CA TYR A 483 23.24 6.71 32.15
C TYR A 483 23.84 7.01 30.78
N THR A 484 23.26 6.41 29.74
CA THR A 484 23.72 6.57 28.36
C THR A 484 22.64 7.26 27.53
N TRP A 485 23.07 8.27 26.78
CA TRP A 485 22.25 8.95 25.76
C TRP A 485 22.91 8.79 24.40
N THR A 486 22.11 8.50 23.38
CA THR A 486 22.57 8.25 22.02
C THR A 486 21.81 9.14 21.05
N ILE A 487 22.54 9.86 20.19
CA ILE A 487 21.96 10.59 19.07
C ILE A 487 21.49 9.58 18.03
N ARG A 488 20.22 9.71 17.65
CA ARG A 488 19.61 9.06 16.51
C ARG A 488 19.22 10.11 15.49
N HIS A 489 19.13 9.69 14.25
CA HIS A 489 18.67 10.53 13.16
C HIS A 489 17.97 9.72 12.10
N SER A 490 17.22 10.43 11.25
CA SER A 490 16.61 9.90 10.05
C SER A 490 17.10 10.64 8.80
N GLY A 491 17.25 9.87 7.73
CA GLY A 491 17.84 10.32 6.48
C GLY A 491 19.33 10.64 6.62
N GLY A 492 19.82 11.32 5.59
CA GLY A 492 21.23 11.65 5.42
C GLY A 492 22.00 10.52 4.75
N SER A 493 23.02 10.88 3.99
CA SER A 493 23.89 9.93 3.26
C SER A 493 25.30 9.84 3.86
N GLY A 494 25.62 10.75 4.79
CA GLY A 494 26.84 10.71 5.58
C GLY A 494 28.10 11.15 4.81
N PRO A 495 29.27 11.20 5.45
CA PRO A 495 29.55 10.87 6.86
C PRO A 495 28.90 11.88 7.83
N PHE A 496 28.50 11.39 9.01
CA PHE A 496 27.89 12.23 10.05
C PHE A 496 28.91 12.67 11.08
N THR A 497 28.80 13.92 11.53
CA THR A 497 29.58 14.45 12.65
C THR A 497 28.65 14.75 13.81
N TYR A 498 29.02 14.30 15.01
CA TYR A 498 28.25 14.50 16.23
C TYR A 498 28.98 15.46 17.17
N GLN A 499 28.23 16.21 17.97
CA GLN A 499 28.78 17.09 18.99
C GLN A 499 27.82 17.20 20.17
N TRP A 500 28.33 16.93 21.36
CA TRP A 500 27.61 17.15 22.62
C TRP A 500 28.12 18.42 23.32
N ASP A 501 27.30 19.06 24.13
CA ASP A 501 27.71 20.12 25.06
C ASP A 501 28.86 19.72 26.00
N THR A 502 28.99 18.42 26.25
CA THR A 502 30.08 17.79 26.99
C THR A 502 31.44 17.86 26.29
N GLY A 503 31.48 18.23 25.01
CA GLY A 503 32.65 18.17 24.13
C GLY A 503 32.84 16.83 23.41
N SER A 504 32.06 15.80 23.72
CA SER A 504 32.12 14.50 23.01
C SER A 504 31.70 14.63 21.54
N THR A 505 32.42 13.94 20.66
CA THR A 505 32.11 13.81 19.22
C THR A 505 31.57 12.44 18.83
N SER A 506 31.36 11.55 19.82
CA SER A 506 30.71 10.26 19.63
C SER A 506 29.20 10.44 19.42
N ASN A 507 28.55 9.50 18.72
CA ASN A 507 27.10 9.48 18.63
C ASN A 507 26.43 9.12 19.97
N SER A 508 27.17 8.67 20.98
CA SER A 508 26.66 8.41 22.33
C SER A 508 27.56 8.99 23.41
N ILE A 509 26.96 9.39 24.52
CA ILE A 509 27.66 9.72 25.77
C ILE A 509 27.14 8.87 26.91
N SER A 510 28.03 8.47 27.82
CA SER A 510 27.66 7.93 29.12
C SER A 510 28.15 8.89 30.20
N ARG A 511 27.28 9.25 31.15
CA ARG A 511 27.64 10.11 32.29
C ARG A 511 27.25 9.45 33.59
N TYR A 512 28.16 9.54 34.56
CA TYR A 512 27.85 9.31 35.96
C TYR A 512 27.20 10.57 36.53
N VAL A 513 26.03 10.43 37.16
CA VAL A 513 25.30 11.56 37.75
C VAL A 513 25.26 11.38 39.27
N SER A 514 26.00 12.22 40.00
CA SER A 514 26.01 12.27 41.46
C SER A 514 25.25 13.49 41.98
N VAL A 515 24.52 13.34 43.09
CA VAL A 515 23.86 14.46 43.80
C VAL A 515 24.37 14.52 45.24
N TYR A 516 24.54 15.74 45.77
CA TYR A 516 24.91 15.96 47.18
C TYR A 516 23.71 15.75 48.10
N PRO A 517 23.90 15.27 49.35
CA PRO A 517 22.82 15.08 50.32
C PRO A 517 22.01 16.37 50.53
N GLY A 518 20.67 16.29 50.46
CA GLY A 518 19.75 17.41 50.77
C GLY A 518 19.04 18.07 49.57
N MET A 519 19.23 17.56 48.34
CA MET A 519 18.54 18.06 47.13
C MET A 519 17.43 17.08 46.71
N SER A 520 16.18 17.54 46.66
CA SER A 520 15.02 16.68 46.36
C SER A 520 14.84 16.35 44.86
N GLU A 521 15.12 17.30 43.97
CA GLU A 521 15.04 17.12 42.51
C GLU A 521 15.94 18.16 41.81
N TYR A 522 16.69 17.76 40.79
CA TYR A 522 17.50 18.68 39.97
C TYR A 522 17.31 18.41 38.48
N LEU A 523 17.28 19.47 37.67
CA LEU A 523 17.10 19.43 36.22
C LEU A 523 18.37 19.92 35.52
N PHE A 524 18.88 19.15 34.58
CA PHE A 524 19.85 19.63 33.60
C PHE A 524 19.36 19.36 32.18
N THR A 525 19.90 20.10 31.21
CA THR A 525 19.58 19.90 29.78
C THR A 525 20.81 19.42 29.05
N LEU A 526 20.69 18.31 28.33
CA LEU A 526 21.72 17.85 27.39
C LEU A 526 21.48 18.51 26.04
N THR A 527 22.51 19.15 25.49
CA THR A 527 22.50 19.63 24.11
C THR A 527 23.37 18.74 23.24
N ALA A 528 22.81 18.28 22.13
CA ALA A 528 23.49 17.43 21.16
C ALA A 528 23.22 17.92 19.75
N THR A 529 24.20 17.78 18.87
CA THR A 529 24.14 18.21 17.48
C THR A 529 24.60 17.07 16.57
N VAL A 530 23.89 16.85 15.47
CA VAL A 530 24.32 15.99 14.37
C VAL A 530 24.31 16.78 13.08
N ARG A 531 25.36 16.62 12.28
CA ARG A 531 25.48 17.21 10.96
C ARG A 531 25.78 16.13 9.93
N ASP A 532 25.05 16.19 8.83
CA ASP A 532 25.34 15.41 7.63
C ASP A 532 26.32 16.19 6.76
N ALA A 533 27.54 15.67 6.60
CA ALA A 533 28.58 16.36 5.84
C ALA A 533 28.23 16.51 4.35
N GLN A 534 27.41 15.61 3.81
CA GLN A 534 27.05 15.60 2.38
C GLN A 534 25.98 16.64 2.07
N SER A 535 24.90 16.69 2.85
CA SER A 535 23.85 17.70 2.66
C SER A 535 24.14 19.04 3.35
N GLY A 536 25.11 19.06 4.27
CA GLY A 536 25.42 20.21 5.12
C GLY A 536 24.37 20.51 6.18
N ARG A 537 23.27 19.75 6.24
CA ARG A 537 22.20 19.94 7.24
C ARG A 537 22.68 19.57 8.63
N THR A 538 22.21 20.35 9.60
CA THR A 538 22.54 20.20 11.01
C THR A 538 21.26 20.21 11.83
N PHE A 539 21.15 19.30 12.80
CA PHE A 539 20.12 19.31 13.83
C PHE A 539 20.76 19.50 15.19
N THR A 540 20.21 20.40 15.99
CA THR A 540 20.55 20.57 17.40
C THR A 540 19.33 20.19 18.24
N MET A 541 19.53 19.32 19.21
CA MET A 541 18.51 18.74 20.08
C MET A 541 18.84 19.13 21.52
N GLN A 542 17.79 19.44 22.29
CA GLN A 542 17.91 19.72 23.72
C GLN A 542 17.00 18.75 24.47
N VAL A 543 17.57 18.01 25.42
CA VAL A 543 16.84 17.04 26.23
C VAL A 543 16.91 17.42 27.70
N PRO A 544 15.79 17.84 28.31
CA PRO A 544 15.72 18.02 29.76
C PRO A 544 15.77 16.65 30.45
N VAL A 545 16.62 16.52 31.45
CA VAL A 545 16.80 15.33 32.28
C VAL A 545 16.54 15.70 33.73
N VAL A 546 15.56 15.03 34.33
CA VAL A 546 15.18 15.17 35.74
C VAL A 546 15.90 14.11 36.56
N VAL A 547 16.59 14.54 37.61
CA VAL A 547 17.27 13.68 38.57
C VAL A 547 16.45 13.64 39.85
N ARG A 548 16.03 12.45 40.28
CA ARG A 548 15.33 12.24 41.56
C ARG A 548 16.24 11.57 42.59
N ASP A 549 16.20 12.09 43.81
CA ASP A 549 16.79 11.42 44.95
C ASP A 549 15.85 10.29 45.44
N PRO A 550 16.31 9.03 45.47
CA PRO A 550 15.54 7.93 46.07
C PRO A 550 15.35 8.09 47.60
N TYR A 551 16.12 8.97 48.27
CA TYR A 551 16.10 9.15 49.72
C TYR A 551 15.35 10.40 50.18
N GLY A 552 14.34 10.88 49.45
CA GLY A 552 13.49 12.00 49.88
C GLY A 552 13.00 11.86 51.32
N CYS A 553 13.78 12.38 52.26
CA CYS A 553 13.54 12.30 53.69
C CYS A 553 12.81 13.60 54.05
N PRO A 554 11.52 13.56 54.44
CA PRO A 554 10.78 14.76 54.79
C PRO A 554 11.30 15.43 56.08
N THR A 555 12.26 14.81 56.78
CA THR A 555 12.74 15.25 58.09
C THR A 555 14.24 14.96 58.24
N CYS A 556 15.08 15.87 57.75
CA CYS A 556 16.46 16.01 58.21
C CYS A 556 16.70 17.49 58.49
N ALA A 557 16.27 17.93 59.67
CA ALA A 557 16.65 19.14 60.36
C ALA A 557 17.24 18.76 61.72
#